data_AF-A0AAW7SJA8-F1
#
_entry.id   AF-A0AAW7SJA8-F1
#
_cell.length_a   1.000
_cell.length_b   1.000
_cell.length_c   1.000
_cell.angle_alpha   90.00
_cell.angle_beta   90.00
_cell.angle_gamma   90.00
#
_symmetry.space_group_name_H-M   'P 1'
#
loop_
_entity.id
_entity.type
_entity.pdbx_description
1 polymer ?
#
loop_
_entity_poly.entity_id
_entity_poly.type
_entity_poly.pdbx_seq_one_letter_code
_entity_poly.pdbx_strand_id
1 'polypeptide(L)'
;MHRTALVTLNMRELDRLKVIQAVVDLGLKPGRAAERLGLTVRQIERLVIRYRESGAVGLTSRKRGGPGNRRLDAELAQRVLTIIRDRYADFGPTLACEKLRECHGIQLAKETVRRLMTEAGLWVPRRQRPPKVYQPRARRACLGELIQIDGSDHRWFEERAPACTLLVYVDDATSRLMMLHFAQTESTFSYFEATRAYIECHGKPGAFYSDKYSVFRNTTPGKTGNRVTHFGRAMYELNIDTFCANSSPAKGRVERAHLTLQDRLVKEMRLRGINTVADANAYAPSFMAAYNARFAKPPKSDFNAHRPLRADENLDLVMTWREPRKVTKSLTVQYDRVMYLLDDTPENRKLIDRTIEVWEYPDGRIELRTEGHVLPCRQYDRLAEIDQAAVIEHKRLSHVLQVAQALQAQRDNSRIGKAPSRTHRGDSTKTNRNTPQPDKKKQREFTQTDVEQVIVELAERRQAQQPARKLGRRSARNSDASVSTLPVQDQFFDTA
;
A
#
# COMPACT_ATOMS: atom_id res chain seq x y z
N MET A 1 -61.98 46.49 -19.22
CA MET A 1 -60.67 45.92 -19.66
C MET A 1 -60.20 44.92 -18.62
N HIS A 2 -60.44 43.62 -18.82
CA HIS A 2 -59.89 42.59 -17.93
C HIS A 2 -58.41 42.40 -18.26
N ARG A 3 -57.54 42.71 -17.30
CA ARG A 3 -56.09 42.49 -17.38
C ARG A 3 -55.85 41.00 -17.68
N THR A 4 -55.29 40.70 -18.84
CA THR A 4 -54.83 39.36 -19.19
C THR A 4 -53.69 38.97 -18.25
N ALA A 5 -53.99 38.18 -17.22
CA ALA A 5 -53.00 37.69 -16.26
C ALA A 5 -52.52 36.30 -16.69
N LEU A 6 -51.21 36.14 -16.88
CA LEU A 6 -50.60 34.84 -17.17
C LEU A 6 -50.50 34.02 -15.88
N VAL A 7 -51.04 32.80 -15.88
CA VAL A 7 -51.03 31.88 -14.73
C VAL A 7 -50.22 30.63 -15.07
N THR A 8 -49.18 30.34 -14.29
CA THR A 8 -48.35 29.14 -14.47
C THR A 8 -48.90 27.97 -13.66
N LEU A 9 -49.38 26.92 -14.34
CA LEU A 9 -49.93 25.70 -13.74
C LEU A 9 -49.00 24.52 -14.03
N ASN A 10 -48.82 23.61 -13.06
CA ASN A 10 -48.25 22.30 -13.37
C ASN A 10 -49.32 21.39 -14.02
N MET A 11 -48.92 20.25 -14.59
CA MET A 11 -49.85 19.40 -15.34
C MET A 11 -51.04 18.89 -14.48
N ARG A 12 -50.80 18.59 -13.20
CA ARG A 12 -51.86 18.19 -12.26
C ARG A 12 -52.81 19.34 -11.93
N GLU A 13 -52.31 20.57 -11.83
CA GLU A 13 -53.11 21.77 -11.61
C GLU A 13 -53.91 22.16 -12.85
N LEU A 14 -53.38 21.87 -14.06
CA LEU A 14 -54.07 22.06 -15.34
C LEU A 14 -55.18 21.03 -15.54
N ASP A 15 -54.95 19.77 -15.21
CA ASP A 15 -56.00 18.74 -15.21
C ASP A 15 -57.10 19.05 -14.19
N ARG A 16 -56.69 19.52 -13.01
CA ARG A 16 -57.62 20.01 -11.98
C ARG A 16 -58.43 21.20 -12.48
N LEU A 17 -57.82 22.14 -13.19
CA LEU A 17 -58.52 23.29 -13.79
C LEU A 17 -59.63 22.81 -14.74
N LYS A 18 -59.31 21.93 -15.69
CA LYS A 18 -60.29 21.41 -16.66
C LYS A 18 -61.46 20.71 -15.99
N VAL A 19 -61.18 19.87 -14.98
CA VAL A 19 -62.23 19.11 -14.28
C VAL A 19 -63.10 20.04 -13.42
N ILE A 20 -62.52 21.01 -12.72
CA ILE A 20 -63.28 21.97 -11.91
C ILE A 20 -64.08 22.91 -12.81
N GLN A 21 -63.54 23.32 -13.95
CA GLN A 21 -64.26 24.10 -14.95
C GLN A 21 -65.47 23.33 -15.49
N ALA A 22 -65.33 22.03 -15.76
CA ALA A 22 -66.46 21.19 -16.17
C ALA A 22 -67.56 21.06 -15.09
N VAL A 23 -67.20 21.15 -13.80
CA VAL A 23 -68.19 21.19 -12.71
C VAL A 23 -68.95 22.52 -12.67
N VAL A 24 -68.28 23.63 -12.99
CA VAL A 24 -68.87 24.97 -12.91
C VAL A 24 -69.64 25.35 -14.18
N ASP A 25 -69.09 25.05 -15.36
CA ASP A 25 -69.58 25.55 -16.65
C ASP A 25 -70.41 24.49 -17.40
N LEU A 26 -70.14 23.20 -17.18
CA LEU A 26 -70.71 22.07 -17.95
C LEU A 26 -71.57 21.12 -17.13
N GLY A 27 -71.87 21.47 -15.87
CA GLY A 27 -72.78 20.69 -15.01
C GLY A 27 -72.27 19.31 -14.58
N LEU A 28 -70.96 19.07 -14.58
CA LEU A 28 -70.39 17.80 -14.10
C LEU A 28 -70.68 17.61 -12.60
N LYS A 29 -71.24 16.44 -12.21
CA LYS A 29 -71.52 16.12 -10.81
C LYS A 29 -70.23 16.12 -9.96
N PRO A 30 -70.19 16.81 -8.79
CA PRO A 30 -69.00 16.86 -7.92
C PRO A 30 -68.43 15.49 -7.54
N GLY A 31 -69.27 14.46 -7.39
CA GLY A 31 -68.84 13.08 -7.13
C GLY A 31 -67.98 12.47 -8.25
N ARG A 32 -68.33 12.72 -9.53
CA ARG A 32 -67.54 12.26 -10.68
C ARG A 32 -66.22 13.01 -10.82
N ALA A 33 -66.23 14.30 -10.49
CA ALA A 33 -65.00 15.11 -10.44
C ALA A 33 -64.06 14.65 -9.31
N ALA A 34 -64.62 14.23 -8.17
CA ALA A 34 -63.89 13.67 -7.04
C ALA A 34 -63.19 12.36 -7.41
N GLU A 35 -63.90 11.42 -8.04
CA GLU A 35 -63.34 10.18 -8.57
C GLU A 35 -62.19 10.44 -9.56
N ARG A 36 -62.42 11.33 -10.54
CA ARG A 36 -61.46 11.62 -11.62
C ARG A 36 -60.16 12.28 -11.12
N LEU A 37 -60.23 13.05 -10.04
CA LEU A 37 -59.06 13.72 -9.46
C LEU A 37 -58.48 12.99 -8.25
N GLY A 38 -59.10 11.89 -7.80
CA GLY A 38 -58.71 11.18 -6.58
C GLY A 38 -58.82 12.04 -5.32
N LEU A 39 -59.84 12.91 -5.26
CA LEU A 39 -60.07 13.85 -4.15
C LEU A 39 -61.42 13.56 -3.48
N THR A 40 -61.62 14.08 -2.27
CA THR A 40 -62.94 14.02 -1.63
C THR A 40 -63.89 15.03 -2.25
N VAL A 41 -65.19 14.74 -2.23
CA VAL A 41 -66.24 15.66 -2.71
C VAL A 41 -66.15 17.03 -2.04
N ARG A 42 -65.91 17.05 -0.71
CA ARG A 42 -65.70 18.28 0.05
C ARG A 42 -64.50 19.11 -0.45
N GLN A 43 -63.45 18.45 -0.92
CA GLN A 43 -62.28 19.12 -1.48
C GLN A 43 -62.55 19.67 -2.89
N ILE A 44 -63.38 18.97 -3.68
CA ILE A 44 -63.90 19.47 -4.97
C ILE A 44 -64.75 20.72 -4.76
N GLU A 45 -65.69 20.71 -3.83
CA GLU A 45 -66.52 21.89 -3.50
C GLU A 45 -65.66 23.09 -3.07
N ARG A 46 -64.64 22.87 -2.23
CA ARG A 46 -63.66 23.91 -1.85
C ARG A 46 -62.84 24.42 -3.03
N LEU A 47 -62.62 23.61 -4.07
CA LEU A 47 -61.92 24.04 -5.29
C LEU A 47 -62.87 24.81 -6.22
N VAL A 48 -64.14 24.40 -6.31
CA VAL A 48 -65.20 25.11 -7.05
C VAL A 48 -65.42 26.51 -6.48
N ILE A 49 -65.53 26.64 -5.16
CA ILE A 49 -65.66 27.96 -4.49
C ILE A 49 -64.46 28.85 -4.84
N ARG A 50 -63.24 28.33 -4.69
CA ARG A 50 -62.01 29.07 -5.03
C ARG A 50 -61.90 29.44 -6.51
N TYR A 51 -62.38 28.57 -7.40
CA TYR A 51 -62.41 28.86 -8.83
C TYR A 51 -63.42 29.97 -9.15
N ARG A 52 -64.58 30.01 -8.48
CA ARG A 52 -65.55 31.10 -8.63
C ARG A 52 -65.01 32.44 -8.12
N GLU A 53 -64.26 32.43 -7.01
CA GLU A 53 -63.71 33.64 -6.39
C GLU A 53 -62.48 34.20 -7.11
N SER A 54 -61.62 33.35 -7.65
CA SER A 54 -60.29 33.75 -8.15
C SER A 54 -59.89 33.13 -9.48
N GLY A 55 -60.83 32.50 -10.19
CA GLY A 55 -60.60 31.84 -11.47
C GLY A 55 -59.52 30.77 -11.40
N ALA A 56 -58.77 30.62 -12.50
CA ALA A 56 -57.68 29.65 -12.60
C ALA A 56 -56.57 29.84 -11.53
N VAL A 57 -56.36 31.07 -11.05
CA VAL A 57 -55.37 31.37 -10.00
C VAL A 57 -55.72 30.68 -8.68
N GLY A 58 -57.01 30.59 -8.33
CA GLY A 58 -57.50 29.97 -7.10
C GLY A 58 -57.21 28.47 -6.97
N LEU A 59 -56.88 27.81 -8.09
CA LEU A 59 -56.55 26.39 -8.17
C LEU A 59 -55.05 26.10 -8.07
N THR A 60 -54.20 27.13 -8.12
CA THR A 60 -52.76 27.01 -7.88
C THR A 60 -52.49 26.67 -6.41
N SER A 61 -51.39 25.96 -6.15
CA SER A 61 -50.93 25.73 -4.77
C SER A 61 -50.60 27.05 -4.06
N ARG A 62 -51.27 27.35 -2.94
CA ARG A 62 -50.95 28.51 -2.08
C ARG A 62 -49.55 28.44 -1.42
N LYS A 63 -48.87 27.30 -1.51
CA LYS A 63 -47.47 27.15 -1.09
C LYS A 63 -46.49 27.63 -2.18
N ARG A 64 -46.97 27.89 -3.40
CA ARG A 64 -46.16 28.38 -4.52
C ARG A 64 -45.84 29.85 -4.27
N GLY A 65 -44.55 30.18 -4.22
CA GLY A 65 -44.06 31.54 -3.92
C GLY A 65 -43.89 31.85 -2.43
N GLY A 66 -44.40 31.00 -1.52
CA GLY A 66 -44.19 31.15 -0.08
C GLY A 66 -42.84 30.58 0.38
N PRO A 67 -42.14 31.21 1.34
CA PRO A 67 -40.96 30.61 1.96
C PRO A 67 -41.36 29.31 2.66
N GLY A 68 -40.59 28.24 2.45
CA GLY A 68 -40.88 26.95 3.09
C GLY A 68 -40.73 27.06 4.61
N ASN A 69 -41.61 26.41 5.37
CA ASN A 69 -41.62 26.43 6.85
C ASN A 69 -40.33 25.91 7.52
N ARG A 70 -39.40 25.33 6.75
CA ARG A 70 -38.08 24.83 7.21
C ARG A 70 -36.91 25.65 6.66
N ARG A 71 -37.18 26.86 6.15
CA ARG A 71 -36.14 27.75 5.62
C ARG A 71 -35.27 28.20 6.78
N LEU A 72 -33.96 28.08 6.61
CA LEU A 72 -32.99 28.61 7.57
C LEU A 72 -33.18 30.14 7.62
N ASP A 73 -33.07 30.69 8.82
CA ASP A 73 -33.07 32.13 9.01
C ASP A 73 -32.01 32.81 8.12
N ALA A 74 -32.40 33.91 7.48
CA ALA A 74 -31.59 34.59 6.48
C ALA A 74 -30.39 35.28 7.11
N GLU A 75 -30.55 35.83 8.32
CA GLU A 75 -29.46 36.48 9.06
C GLU A 75 -28.43 35.45 9.49
N LEU A 76 -28.87 34.30 10.01
CA LEU A 76 -27.98 33.19 10.36
C LEU A 76 -27.21 32.66 9.14
N ALA A 77 -27.87 32.51 7.99
CA ALA A 77 -27.23 32.08 6.75
C ALA A 77 -26.12 33.05 6.32
N GLN A 78 -26.41 34.36 6.37
CA GLN A 78 -25.46 35.40 6.01
C GLN A 78 -24.26 35.43 6.98
N ARG A 79 -24.52 35.35 8.29
CA ARG A 79 -23.47 35.29 9.32
C ARG A 79 -22.52 34.12 9.10
N VAL A 80 -23.05 32.95 8.77
CA VAL A 80 -22.26 31.74 8.48
C VAL A 80 -21.38 31.94 7.24
N LEU A 81 -21.92 32.51 6.17
CA LEU A 81 -21.17 32.77 4.95
C LEU A 81 -20.04 33.79 5.16
N THR A 82 -20.28 34.84 5.95
CA THR A 82 -19.24 35.81 6.33
C THR A 82 -18.11 35.14 7.09
N ILE A 83 -18.42 34.34 8.11
CA ILE A 83 -17.40 33.61 8.89
C ILE A 83 -16.58 32.67 7.99
N ILE A 84 -17.24 31.93 7.10
CA ILE A 84 -16.55 31.02 6.17
C ILE A 84 -15.64 31.81 5.23
N ARG A 85 -16.10 32.93 4.67
CA ARG A 85 -15.29 33.77 3.78
C ARG A 85 -14.06 34.35 4.48
N ASP A 86 -14.25 34.86 5.69
CA ASP A 86 -13.19 35.61 6.38
C ASP A 86 -12.16 34.70 7.06
N ARG A 87 -12.57 33.52 7.54
CA ARG A 87 -11.71 32.66 8.36
C ARG A 87 -11.46 31.26 7.80
N TYR A 88 -12.27 30.78 6.86
CA TYR A 88 -12.26 29.39 6.40
C TYR A 88 -12.41 29.26 4.88
N ALA A 89 -11.84 30.20 4.11
CA ALA A 89 -12.04 30.29 2.67
C ALA A 89 -11.56 29.05 1.89
N ASP A 90 -10.62 28.30 2.45
CA ASP A 90 -10.02 27.09 1.87
C ASP A 90 -10.62 25.78 2.41
N PHE A 91 -11.60 25.84 3.33
CA PHE A 91 -12.11 24.65 4.00
C PHE A 91 -13.18 23.93 3.17
N GLY A 92 -13.22 22.60 3.28
CA GLY A 92 -14.33 21.80 2.76
C GLY A 92 -15.58 21.90 3.64
N PRO A 93 -16.79 21.62 3.13
CA PRO A 93 -18.05 21.76 3.88
C PRO A 93 -18.14 20.97 5.19
N THR A 94 -17.44 19.83 5.27
CA THR A 94 -17.36 19.04 6.51
C THR A 94 -16.57 19.79 7.58
N LEU A 95 -15.35 20.22 7.26
CA LEU A 95 -14.45 20.89 8.18
C LEU A 95 -14.97 22.29 8.57
N ALA A 96 -15.55 23.02 7.61
CA ALA A 96 -16.22 24.29 7.89
C ALA A 96 -17.38 24.11 8.89
N CYS A 97 -18.17 23.04 8.75
CA CYS A 97 -19.26 22.72 9.69
C CYS A 97 -18.74 22.40 11.10
N GLU A 98 -17.62 21.68 11.21
CA GLU A 98 -16.98 21.37 12.49
C GLU A 98 -16.48 22.65 13.17
N LYS A 99 -15.80 23.55 12.43
CA LYS A 99 -15.28 24.80 12.99
C LYS A 99 -16.33 25.85 13.29
N LEU A 100 -17.43 25.88 12.54
CA LEU A 100 -18.60 26.68 12.91
C LEU A 100 -19.19 26.24 14.25
N ARG A 101 -19.19 24.94 14.55
CA ARG A 101 -19.65 24.40 15.83
C ARG A 101 -18.66 24.70 16.95
N GLU A 102 -17.39 24.37 16.76
CA GLU A 102 -16.35 24.46 17.79
C GLU A 102 -15.98 25.91 18.14
N CYS A 103 -15.83 26.78 17.14
CA CYS A 103 -15.27 28.11 17.33
C CYS A 103 -16.33 29.22 17.38
N HIS A 104 -17.53 28.98 16.84
CA HIS A 104 -18.58 30.01 16.71
C HIS A 104 -19.91 29.62 17.36
N GLY A 105 -20.01 28.41 17.92
CA GLY A 105 -21.23 27.91 18.57
C GLY A 105 -22.41 27.68 17.62
N ILE A 106 -22.18 27.67 16.30
CA ILE A 106 -23.24 27.56 15.30
C ILE A 106 -23.46 26.09 14.96
N GLN A 107 -24.61 25.56 15.36
CA GLN A 107 -25.01 24.18 15.07
C GLN A 107 -25.84 24.11 13.79
N LEU A 108 -25.20 23.73 12.69
CA LEU A 108 -25.86 23.42 11.43
C LEU A 108 -25.57 21.97 11.01
N ALA A 109 -26.49 21.40 10.23
CA ALA A 109 -26.20 20.15 9.53
C ALA A 109 -25.15 20.42 8.43
N LYS A 110 -24.22 19.48 8.26
CA LYS A 110 -23.20 19.51 7.18
C LYS A 110 -23.81 19.81 5.81
N GLU A 111 -24.97 19.23 5.52
CA GLU A 111 -25.66 19.40 4.24
C GLU A 111 -26.15 20.84 4.02
N THR A 112 -26.57 21.52 5.09
CA THR A 112 -26.96 22.93 5.05
C THR A 112 -25.74 23.81 4.76
N VAL A 113 -24.62 23.57 5.42
CA VAL A 113 -23.35 24.30 5.18
C VAL A 113 -22.87 24.07 3.75
N ARG A 114 -22.93 22.83 3.25
CA ARG A 114 -22.58 22.48 1.87
C ARG A 114 -23.44 23.24 0.85
N ARG A 115 -24.75 23.33 1.07
CA ARG A 115 -25.66 24.07 0.19
C ARG A 115 -25.33 25.56 0.19
N LEU A 116 -25.16 26.17 1.37
CA LEU A 116 -24.79 27.59 1.50
C LEU A 116 -23.47 27.90 0.78
N MET A 117 -22.42 27.09 1.00
CA MET A 117 -21.14 27.27 0.32
C MET A 117 -21.23 27.08 -1.20
N THR A 118 -22.10 26.20 -1.67
CA THR A 118 -22.33 25.98 -3.11
C THR A 118 -23.05 27.17 -3.74
N GLU A 119 -24.14 27.64 -3.12
CA GLU A 119 -24.91 28.81 -3.58
C GLU A 119 -24.06 30.10 -3.55
N ALA A 120 -23.18 30.24 -2.56
CA ALA A 120 -22.28 31.39 -2.43
C ALA A 120 -21.00 31.31 -3.28
N GLY A 121 -20.82 30.25 -4.08
CA GLY A 121 -19.64 30.03 -4.93
C GLY A 121 -18.35 29.65 -4.20
N LEU A 122 -18.41 29.43 -2.88
CA LEU A 122 -17.27 29.05 -2.03
C LEU A 122 -16.90 27.58 -2.15
N TRP A 123 -17.80 26.75 -2.67
CA TRP A 123 -17.58 25.32 -2.88
C TRP A 123 -18.22 24.82 -4.16
N VAL A 124 -17.41 24.29 -5.07
CA VAL A 124 -17.91 23.65 -6.30
C VAL A 124 -18.04 22.13 -6.09
N PRO A 125 -19.28 21.57 -6.14
CA PRO A 125 -19.52 20.13 -6.07
C PRO A 125 -18.72 19.38 -7.13
N ARG A 126 -18.21 18.20 -6.78
CA ARG A 126 -17.34 17.40 -7.67
C ARG A 126 -17.97 17.12 -9.05
N ARG A 127 -19.29 16.94 -9.12
CA ARG A 127 -20.04 16.73 -10.38
C ARG A 127 -20.10 17.95 -11.30
N GLN A 128 -19.91 19.16 -10.76
CA GLN A 128 -19.95 20.43 -11.49
C GLN A 128 -18.55 20.94 -11.83
N ARG A 129 -17.50 20.27 -11.37
CA ARG A 129 -16.13 20.61 -11.76
C ARG A 129 -15.96 20.24 -13.23
N PRO A 130 -15.41 21.12 -14.09
CA PRO A 130 -15.14 20.78 -15.47
C PRO A 130 -14.24 19.53 -15.51
N PRO A 131 -14.54 18.56 -16.39
CA PRO A 131 -13.67 17.39 -16.54
C PRO A 131 -12.29 17.88 -16.96
N LYS A 132 -11.25 17.41 -16.27
CA LYS A 132 -9.88 17.64 -16.73
C LYS A 132 -9.71 16.91 -18.05
N VAL A 133 -9.60 17.66 -19.13
CA VAL A 133 -9.27 17.12 -20.46
C VAL A 133 -7.77 16.84 -20.47
N TYR A 134 -7.41 15.56 -20.47
CA TYR A 134 -6.02 15.12 -20.60
C TYR A 134 -5.74 14.84 -22.07
N GLN A 135 -4.86 15.64 -22.69
CA GLN A 135 -4.43 15.38 -24.06
C GLN A 135 -3.50 14.15 -24.11
N PRO A 136 -3.68 13.23 -25.08
CA PRO A 136 -2.77 12.11 -25.27
C PRO A 136 -1.35 12.60 -25.56
N ARG A 137 -0.36 12.00 -24.91
CA ARG A 137 1.05 12.25 -25.27
C ARG A 137 1.41 11.51 -26.56
N ALA A 138 2.12 12.18 -27.45
CA ALA A 138 2.76 11.53 -28.60
C ALA A 138 3.79 10.48 -28.14
N ARG A 139 3.99 9.45 -28.96
CA ARG A 139 5.03 8.45 -28.75
C ARG A 139 6.40 9.04 -29.03
N ARG A 140 7.43 8.52 -28.37
CA ARG A 140 8.82 8.67 -28.81
C ARG A 140 9.04 8.10 -30.21
N ALA A 141 10.11 8.54 -30.87
CA ALA A 141 10.34 8.23 -32.27
C ALA A 141 10.87 6.81 -32.46
N CYS A 142 11.74 6.36 -31.57
CA CYS A 142 12.55 5.16 -31.76
C CYS A 142 12.60 4.26 -30.50
N LEU A 143 12.96 3.00 -30.72
CA LEU A 143 13.12 1.99 -29.67
C LEU A 143 14.22 2.40 -28.70
N GLY A 144 13.98 2.30 -27.39
CA GLY A 144 14.99 2.60 -26.37
C GLY A 144 15.13 4.07 -25.99
N GLU A 145 14.41 4.98 -26.67
CA GLU A 145 14.46 6.41 -26.35
C GLU A 145 13.84 6.69 -24.97
N LEU A 146 12.73 6.02 -24.67
CA LEU A 146 12.03 6.15 -23.40
C LEU A 146 11.32 4.85 -23.03
N ILE A 147 11.64 4.33 -21.84
CA ILE A 147 11.07 3.10 -21.31
C ILE A 147 10.20 3.45 -20.10
N GLN A 148 8.92 3.13 -20.17
CA GLN A 148 8.00 3.30 -19.05
C GLN A 148 8.16 2.12 -18.08
N ILE A 149 8.46 2.41 -16.82
CA ILE A 149 8.63 1.39 -15.77
C ILE A 149 7.53 1.53 -14.73
N ASP A 150 6.94 0.42 -14.32
CA ASP A 150 5.88 0.39 -13.32
C ASP A 150 5.83 -0.90 -12.51
N GLY A 151 5.34 -0.80 -11.28
CA GLY A 151 5.02 -1.94 -10.43
C GLY A 151 3.52 -2.24 -10.48
N SER A 152 3.15 -3.49 -10.70
CA SER A 152 1.77 -3.96 -10.62
C SER A 152 1.64 -5.02 -9.52
N ASP A 153 1.16 -4.59 -8.35
CA ASP A 153 0.74 -5.49 -7.28
C ASP A 153 -0.57 -6.19 -7.64
N HIS A 154 -0.56 -7.52 -7.69
CA HIS A 154 -1.71 -8.31 -8.09
C HIS A 154 -1.62 -9.76 -7.58
N ARG A 155 -2.76 -10.47 -7.56
CA ARG A 155 -2.81 -11.92 -7.34
C ARG A 155 -2.44 -12.67 -8.62
N TRP A 156 -1.18 -12.52 -9.03
CA TRP A 156 -0.64 -13.13 -10.25
C TRP A 156 -0.81 -14.65 -10.29
N PHE A 157 -0.75 -15.29 -9.14
CA PHE A 157 -0.90 -16.74 -8.98
C PHE A 157 -2.31 -17.19 -8.56
N GLU A 158 -3.30 -16.28 -8.55
CA GLU A 158 -4.66 -16.53 -8.05
C GLU A 158 -4.64 -17.06 -6.60
N GLU A 159 -4.97 -18.33 -6.40
CA GLU A 159 -4.94 -19.04 -5.11
C GLU A 159 -3.71 -19.95 -4.97
N ARG A 160 -2.91 -20.13 -6.03
CA ARG A 160 -1.76 -21.04 -6.03
C ARG A 160 -0.60 -20.54 -5.16
N ALA A 161 -0.49 -19.23 -4.96
CA ALA A 161 0.55 -18.59 -4.15
C ALA A 161 0.14 -17.18 -3.69
N PRO A 162 0.85 -16.58 -2.70
CA PRO A 162 0.61 -15.22 -2.24
C PRO A 162 0.68 -14.18 -3.36
N ALA A 163 0.01 -13.04 -3.14
CA ALA A 163 0.12 -11.88 -4.02
C ALA A 163 1.58 -11.39 -4.08
N CYS A 164 1.97 -10.87 -5.25
CA CYS A 164 3.30 -10.35 -5.48
C CYS A 164 3.27 -9.17 -6.45
N THR A 165 4.39 -8.49 -6.62
CA THR A 165 4.52 -7.38 -7.57
C THR A 165 5.16 -7.86 -8.86
N LEU A 166 4.59 -7.46 -10.00
CA LEU A 166 5.25 -7.57 -11.30
C LEU A 166 5.82 -6.21 -11.69
N LEU A 167 7.13 -6.14 -11.91
CA LEU A 167 7.80 -4.97 -12.48
C LEU A 167 7.74 -5.07 -14.01
N VAL A 168 7.22 -4.03 -14.65
CA VAL A 168 6.92 -4.00 -16.08
C VAL A 168 7.69 -2.86 -16.74
N TYR A 169 8.44 -3.18 -17.80
CA TYR A 169 9.17 -2.23 -18.62
C TYR A 169 8.56 -2.23 -20.02
N VAL A 170 8.04 -1.09 -20.45
CA VAL A 170 7.36 -0.93 -21.74
C VAL A 170 8.04 0.17 -22.55
N ASP A 171 8.47 -0.15 -23.76
CA ASP A 171 8.99 0.85 -24.68
C ASP A 171 7.88 1.77 -25.19
N ASP A 172 8.09 3.09 -25.13
CA ASP A 172 7.05 4.05 -25.47
C ASP A 172 6.75 4.12 -26.98
N ALA A 173 7.78 3.97 -27.82
CA ALA A 173 7.66 4.07 -29.27
C ALA A 173 6.89 2.87 -29.84
N THR A 174 7.25 1.67 -29.39
CA THR A 174 6.78 0.39 -29.94
C THR A 174 5.68 -0.26 -29.13
N SER A 175 5.50 0.12 -27.85
CA SER A 175 4.63 -0.60 -26.88
C SER A 175 5.06 -2.05 -26.63
N ARG A 176 6.31 -2.40 -26.95
CA ARG A 176 6.89 -3.71 -26.61
C ARG A 176 7.11 -3.82 -25.11
N LEU A 177 6.83 -5.00 -24.57
CA LEU A 177 7.35 -5.42 -23.27
C LEU A 177 8.85 -5.68 -23.43
N MET A 178 9.65 -4.97 -22.65
CA MET A 178 11.10 -5.05 -22.69
C MET A 178 11.66 -5.80 -21.49
N MET A 179 10.95 -5.80 -20.36
CA MET A 179 11.27 -6.63 -19.21
C MET A 179 10.00 -6.86 -18.37
N LEU A 180 9.86 -8.08 -17.88
CA LEU A 180 8.89 -8.48 -16.88
C LEU A 180 9.65 -9.18 -15.76
N HIS A 181 9.51 -8.69 -14.54
CA HIS A 181 10.20 -9.28 -13.39
C HIS A 181 9.27 -9.34 -12.18
N PHE A 182 8.93 -10.56 -11.76
CA PHE A 182 8.17 -10.83 -10.56
C PHE A 182 9.08 -10.72 -9.33
N ALA A 183 8.61 -9.96 -8.35
CA ALA A 183 9.24 -9.82 -7.04
C ALA A 183 8.16 -9.94 -5.96
N GLN A 184 8.53 -10.41 -4.76
CA GLN A 184 7.57 -10.52 -3.65
C GLN A 184 6.92 -9.17 -3.32
N THR A 185 7.71 -8.10 -3.33
CA THR A 185 7.23 -6.72 -3.13
C THR A 185 8.06 -5.74 -3.93
N GLU A 186 7.46 -4.62 -4.33
CA GLU A 186 8.17 -3.50 -4.92
C GLU A 186 9.21 -2.88 -3.97
N SER A 187 10.47 -2.85 -4.40
CA SER A 187 11.60 -2.28 -3.65
C SER A 187 12.74 -1.82 -4.55
N THR A 188 13.67 -1.04 -4.01
CA THR A 188 14.87 -0.60 -4.76
C THR A 188 15.67 -1.78 -5.30
N PHE A 189 15.88 -2.84 -4.50
CA PHE A 189 16.64 -4.01 -4.96
C PHE A 189 15.90 -4.78 -6.06
N SER A 190 14.59 -4.95 -5.96
CA SER A 190 13.82 -5.59 -7.05
C SER A 190 13.92 -4.80 -8.35
N TYR A 191 13.98 -3.46 -8.30
CA TYR A 191 14.23 -2.64 -9.50
C TYR A 191 15.68 -2.73 -9.98
N PHE A 192 16.67 -2.89 -9.10
CA PHE A 192 18.04 -3.15 -9.51
C PHE A 192 18.16 -4.48 -10.26
N GLU A 193 17.56 -5.55 -9.74
CA GLU A 193 17.56 -6.86 -10.41
C GLU A 193 16.86 -6.80 -11.78
N ALA A 194 15.67 -6.22 -11.84
CA ALA A 194 14.94 -6.05 -13.09
C ALA A 194 15.69 -5.17 -14.10
N THR A 195 16.30 -4.07 -13.64
CA THR A 195 17.04 -3.15 -14.51
C THR A 195 18.36 -3.75 -14.97
N ARG A 196 19.04 -4.54 -14.15
CA ARG A 196 20.23 -5.30 -14.55
C ARG A 196 19.88 -6.22 -15.72
N ALA A 197 18.88 -7.08 -15.52
CA ALA A 197 18.44 -8.01 -16.56
C ALA A 197 18.04 -7.27 -17.85
N TYR A 198 17.38 -6.12 -17.71
CA TYR A 198 17.01 -5.26 -18.85
C TYR A 198 18.26 -4.79 -19.61
N ILE A 199 19.25 -4.24 -18.89
CA ILE A 199 20.45 -3.65 -19.51
C ILE A 199 21.31 -4.74 -20.14
N GLU A 200 21.42 -5.91 -19.51
CA GLU A 200 22.16 -7.05 -20.06
C GLU A 200 21.49 -7.57 -21.36
N CYS A 201 20.16 -7.55 -21.44
CA CYS A 201 19.44 -8.01 -22.64
C CYS A 201 19.39 -6.98 -23.78
N HIS A 202 19.33 -5.69 -23.45
CA HIS A 202 18.98 -4.64 -24.42
C HIS A 202 19.98 -3.47 -24.51
N GLY A 203 20.86 -3.33 -23.53
CA GLY A 203 21.68 -2.14 -23.32
C GLY A 203 20.95 -1.04 -22.55
N LYS A 204 21.63 0.09 -22.40
CA LYS A 204 21.16 1.26 -21.65
C LYS A 204 20.21 2.10 -22.50
N PRO A 205 18.97 2.36 -22.05
CA PRO A 205 18.07 3.24 -22.78
C PRO A 205 18.53 4.71 -22.68
N GLY A 206 17.87 5.58 -23.44
CA GLY A 206 17.98 7.02 -23.26
C GLY A 206 17.43 7.43 -21.89
N ALA A 207 16.23 6.95 -21.56
CA ALA A 207 15.56 7.33 -20.32
C ALA A 207 14.56 6.30 -19.78
N PHE A 208 14.40 6.30 -18.46
CA PHE A 208 13.30 5.65 -17.75
C PHE A 208 12.21 6.64 -17.33
N TYR A 209 10.95 6.23 -17.47
CA TYR A 209 9.77 6.99 -17.10
C TYR A 209 8.97 6.25 -16.03
N SER A 210 8.97 6.77 -14.81
CA SER A 210 8.37 6.15 -13.63
C SER A 210 7.27 7.02 -13.01
N ASP A 211 6.47 6.45 -12.10
CA ASP A 211 5.58 7.23 -11.24
C ASP A 211 6.36 7.81 -10.03
N LYS A 212 5.76 8.73 -9.28
CA LYS A 212 6.34 9.36 -8.07
C LYS A 212 6.38 8.41 -6.86
N TYR A 213 6.58 7.12 -7.08
CA TYR A 213 6.76 6.16 -6.00
C TYR A 213 8.07 6.41 -5.25
N SER A 214 8.11 6.02 -3.98
CA SER A 214 9.22 6.35 -3.06
C SER A 214 10.60 5.84 -3.51
N VAL A 215 10.64 4.80 -4.34
CA VAL A 215 11.87 4.27 -4.96
C VAL A 215 12.46 5.27 -5.97
N PHE A 216 11.62 6.03 -6.67
CA PHE A 216 12.02 6.96 -7.73
C PHE A 216 12.10 8.41 -7.26
N ARG A 217 11.40 8.75 -6.17
CA ARG A 217 11.39 10.10 -5.61
C ARG A 217 11.32 10.09 -4.10
N ASN A 218 12.21 10.86 -3.47
CA ASN A 218 12.13 11.09 -2.04
C ASN A 218 10.87 11.93 -1.70
N THR A 219 9.93 11.35 -0.95
CA THR A 219 8.66 11.98 -0.55
C THR A 219 8.81 12.92 0.65
N THR A 220 9.98 12.95 1.30
CA THR A 220 10.25 13.81 2.45
C THR A 220 11.64 14.41 2.28
N PRO A 221 11.78 15.61 1.69
CA PRO A 221 13.08 16.27 1.60
C PRO A 221 13.58 16.54 3.02
N GLY A 222 14.58 15.78 3.47
CA GLY A 222 15.27 16.05 4.72
C GLY A 222 15.97 17.42 4.65
N LYS A 223 16.28 17.98 5.81
CA LYS A 223 17.06 19.23 5.97
C LYS A 223 18.43 19.20 5.25
N THR A 224 18.91 18.03 4.82
CA THR A 224 20.20 17.76 4.17
C THR A 224 20.19 17.83 2.64
N GLY A 225 19.09 18.19 1.97
CA GLY A 225 19.11 18.56 0.55
C GLY A 225 19.31 17.43 -0.48
N ASN A 226 19.55 16.17 -0.09
CA ASN A 226 19.70 15.07 -1.05
C ASN A 226 18.34 14.64 -1.63
N ARG A 227 18.07 15.10 -2.85
CA ARG A 227 16.84 14.84 -3.63
C ARG A 227 16.87 13.52 -4.41
N VAL A 228 18.03 12.84 -4.46
CA VAL A 228 18.27 11.69 -5.34
C VAL A 228 18.09 10.38 -4.58
N THR A 229 17.30 9.46 -5.11
CA THR A 229 17.13 8.10 -4.56
C THR A 229 18.32 7.21 -4.94
N HIS A 230 18.53 6.08 -4.26
CA HIS A 230 19.57 5.11 -4.65
C HIS A 230 19.38 4.62 -6.10
N PHE A 231 18.13 4.45 -6.53
CA PHE A 231 17.83 4.13 -7.91
C PHE A 231 18.22 5.27 -8.86
N GLY A 232 17.83 6.52 -8.55
CA GLY A 232 18.21 7.68 -9.35
C GLY A 232 19.73 7.88 -9.44
N ARG A 233 20.47 7.62 -8.36
CA ARG A 233 21.94 7.65 -8.34
C ARG A 233 22.52 6.62 -9.31
N ALA A 234 22.07 5.37 -9.22
CA ALA A 234 22.53 4.30 -10.12
C ALA A 234 22.26 4.64 -11.59
N MET A 235 21.07 5.18 -11.90
CA MET A 235 20.74 5.57 -13.28
C MET A 235 21.61 6.73 -13.78
N TYR A 236 21.88 7.71 -12.91
CA TYR A 236 22.79 8.81 -13.23
C TYR A 236 24.22 8.33 -13.52
N GLU A 237 24.76 7.41 -12.71
CA GLU A 237 26.08 6.80 -12.94
C GLU A 237 26.14 6.04 -14.28
N LEU A 238 25.03 5.43 -14.72
CA LEU A 238 24.93 4.76 -16.03
C LEU A 238 24.62 5.72 -17.19
N ASN A 239 24.50 7.03 -16.91
CA ASN A 239 24.08 8.05 -17.86
C ASN A 239 22.69 7.77 -18.49
N ILE A 240 21.74 7.29 -17.68
CA ILE A 240 20.35 7.04 -18.06
C ILE A 240 19.47 8.10 -17.39
N ASP A 241 18.71 8.84 -18.18
CA ASP A 241 17.82 9.88 -17.65
C ASP A 241 16.63 9.25 -16.90
N THR A 242 16.26 9.82 -15.75
CA THR A 242 15.07 9.38 -15.01
C THR A 242 14.03 10.48 -14.94
N PHE A 243 12.84 10.21 -15.46
CA PHE A 243 11.70 11.11 -15.42
C PHE A 243 10.60 10.56 -14.52
N CYS A 244 10.02 11.41 -13.69
CA CYS A 244 8.83 11.09 -12.90
C CYS A 244 7.59 11.72 -13.53
N ALA A 245 6.51 10.96 -13.66
CA ALA A 245 5.22 11.47 -14.12
C ALA A 245 4.68 12.55 -13.17
N ASN A 246 4.35 13.73 -13.70
CA ASN A 246 3.70 14.78 -12.91
C ASN A 246 2.18 14.59 -12.76
N SER A 247 1.61 13.66 -13.51
CA SER A 247 0.19 13.29 -13.47
C SER A 247 0.01 11.82 -13.85
N SER A 248 -0.94 11.14 -13.20
CA SER A 248 -1.30 9.73 -13.49
C SER A 248 -1.62 9.47 -14.98
N PRO A 249 -2.31 10.36 -15.71
CA PRO A 249 -2.61 10.15 -17.14
C PRO A 249 -1.40 10.15 -18.08
N ALA A 250 -0.21 10.56 -17.62
CA ALA A 250 0.99 10.59 -18.45
C ALA A 250 1.61 9.20 -18.70
N LYS A 251 1.10 8.15 -18.03
CA LYS A 251 1.62 6.77 -18.07
C LYS A 251 0.71 5.76 -18.80
N GLY A 252 -0.21 6.23 -19.65
CA GLY A 252 -1.24 5.38 -20.26
C GLY A 252 -0.76 4.23 -21.18
N ARG A 253 0.54 4.00 -21.38
CA ARG A 253 1.04 2.81 -22.13
C ARG A 253 1.20 1.61 -21.20
N VAL A 254 1.95 1.77 -20.10
CA VAL A 254 2.14 0.69 -19.13
C VAL A 254 0.83 0.36 -18.40
N GLU A 255 -0.04 1.33 -18.13
CA GLU A 255 -1.38 1.06 -17.57
C GLU A 255 -2.23 0.15 -18.50
N ARG A 256 -2.18 0.37 -19.81
CA ARG A 256 -2.86 -0.51 -20.78
C ARG A 256 -2.19 -1.88 -20.89
N ALA A 257 -0.87 -1.94 -20.73
CA ALA A 257 -0.16 -3.22 -20.64
C ALA A 257 -0.59 -3.98 -19.38
N HIS A 258 -0.71 -3.31 -18.22
CA HIS A 258 -1.16 -3.91 -16.97
C HIS A 258 -2.51 -4.60 -17.11
N LEU A 259 -3.51 -3.96 -17.72
CA LEU A 259 -4.82 -4.58 -17.95
C LEU A 259 -4.71 -5.88 -18.76
N THR A 260 -3.85 -5.89 -19.78
CA THR A 260 -3.65 -7.09 -20.61
C THR A 260 -2.87 -8.17 -19.87
N LEU A 261 -1.88 -7.78 -19.08
CA LEU A 261 -1.06 -8.68 -18.27
C LEU A 261 -1.89 -9.32 -17.17
N GLN A 262 -2.61 -8.53 -16.36
CA GLN A 262 -3.44 -9.02 -15.26
C GLN A 262 -4.52 -10.00 -15.72
N ASP A 263 -5.00 -9.89 -16.96
CA ASP A 263 -5.90 -10.90 -17.53
C ASP A 263 -5.14 -12.11 -18.11
N ARG A 264 -4.26 -11.88 -19.09
CA ARG A 264 -3.68 -12.96 -19.91
C ARG A 264 -2.55 -13.69 -19.20
N LEU A 265 -1.63 -12.98 -18.56
CA LEU A 265 -0.46 -13.58 -17.94
C LEU A 265 -0.88 -14.50 -16.78
N VAL A 266 -1.89 -14.09 -16.00
CA VAL A 266 -2.49 -14.92 -14.93
C VAL A 266 -3.02 -16.24 -15.49
N LYS A 267 -3.78 -16.19 -16.60
CA LYS A 267 -4.33 -17.39 -17.26
C LYS A 267 -3.24 -18.27 -17.88
N GLU A 268 -2.24 -17.68 -18.53
CA GLU A 268 -1.12 -18.42 -19.12
C GLU A 268 -0.27 -19.15 -18.05
N MET A 269 -0.06 -18.51 -16.90
CA MET A 269 0.61 -19.14 -15.76
C MET A 269 -0.24 -20.27 -15.16
N ARG A 270 -1.57 -20.09 -15.07
CA ARG A 270 -2.49 -21.15 -14.65
C ARG A 270 -2.42 -22.38 -15.54
N LEU A 271 -2.45 -22.20 -16.86
CA LEU A 271 -2.37 -23.29 -17.82
C LEU A 271 -1.07 -24.10 -17.72
N ARG A 272 0.00 -23.47 -17.22
CA ARG A 272 1.31 -24.11 -17.02
C ARG A 272 1.56 -24.58 -15.60
N GLY A 273 0.60 -24.42 -14.69
CA GLY A 273 0.75 -24.78 -13.28
C GLY A 273 1.78 -23.94 -12.51
N ILE A 274 2.16 -22.76 -13.02
CA ILE A 274 3.17 -21.89 -12.40
C ILE A 274 2.63 -21.28 -11.10
N ASN A 275 3.34 -21.48 -10.00
CA ASN A 275 2.96 -21.02 -8.66
C ASN A 275 4.13 -20.41 -7.86
N THR A 276 5.33 -20.27 -8.44
CA THR A 276 6.46 -19.62 -7.79
C THR A 276 6.92 -18.39 -8.57
N VAL A 277 7.49 -17.42 -7.86
CA VAL A 277 8.12 -16.23 -8.47
C VAL A 277 9.27 -16.62 -9.39
N ALA A 278 10.06 -17.64 -9.01
CA ALA A 278 11.18 -18.13 -9.81
C ALA A 278 10.71 -18.71 -11.15
N ASP A 279 9.70 -19.59 -11.13
CA ASP A 279 9.16 -20.19 -12.35
C ASP A 279 8.45 -19.14 -13.24
N ALA A 280 7.78 -18.16 -12.63
CA ALA A 280 7.18 -17.05 -13.35
C ALA A 280 8.23 -16.18 -14.07
N ASN A 281 9.35 -15.90 -13.41
CA ASN A 281 10.49 -15.20 -14.00
C ASN A 281 11.16 -16.01 -15.11
N ALA A 282 11.28 -17.33 -14.96
CA ALA A 282 11.78 -18.21 -16.02
C ALA A 282 10.85 -18.23 -17.25
N TYR A 283 9.53 -18.13 -17.04
CA TYR A 283 8.54 -18.10 -18.12
C TYR A 283 8.40 -16.72 -18.79
N ALA A 284 8.70 -15.63 -18.08
CA ALA A 284 8.49 -14.26 -18.54
C ALA A 284 9.04 -13.94 -19.95
N PRO A 285 10.28 -14.36 -20.33
CA PRO A 285 10.81 -14.11 -21.67
C PRO A 285 9.97 -14.73 -22.79
N SER A 286 9.48 -15.96 -22.58
CA SER A 286 8.63 -16.67 -23.55
C SER A 286 7.28 -15.97 -23.72
N PHE A 287 6.67 -15.54 -22.61
CA PHE A 287 5.43 -14.77 -22.67
C PHE A 287 5.63 -13.41 -23.35
N MET A 288 6.71 -12.69 -23.05
CA MET A 288 7.04 -11.41 -23.67
C MET A 288 7.18 -11.53 -25.18
N ALA A 289 7.84 -12.58 -25.68
CA ALA A 289 7.97 -12.83 -27.12
C ALA A 289 6.59 -12.99 -27.78
N ALA A 290 5.72 -13.83 -27.21
CA ALA A 290 4.36 -14.05 -27.73
C ALA A 290 3.49 -12.79 -27.64
N TYR A 291 3.61 -12.01 -26.56
CA TYR A 291 2.93 -10.74 -26.39
C TYR A 291 3.38 -9.72 -27.44
N ASN A 292 4.69 -9.55 -27.61
CA ASN A 292 5.28 -8.58 -28.52
C ASN A 292 4.92 -8.88 -29.97
N ALA A 293 4.88 -10.15 -30.37
CA ALA A 293 4.43 -10.55 -31.71
C ALA A 293 2.99 -10.08 -32.02
N ARG A 294 2.12 -9.94 -31.01
CA ARG A 294 0.70 -9.58 -31.18
C ARG A 294 0.43 -8.08 -31.00
N PHE A 295 1.16 -7.43 -30.10
CA PHE A 295 0.79 -6.09 -29.61
C PHE A 295 1.83 -5.00 -29.87
N ALA A 296 3.04 -5.37 -30.28
CA ALA A 296 4.04 -4.39 -30.66
C ALA A 296 3.57 -3.59 -31.88
N LYS A 297 4.04 -2.35 -31.97
CA LYS A 297 3.82 -1.46 -33.10
C LYS A 297 5.16 -1.07 -33.70
N PRO A 298 5.21 -0.82 -35.01
CA PRO A 298 6.41 -0.27 -35.63
C PRO A 298 6.73 1.09 -35.01
N PRO A 299 8.02 1.37 -34.71
CA PRO A 299 8.44 2.69 -34.30
C PRO A 299 8.31 3.68 -35.47
N LYS A 300 8.42 4.99 -35.19
CA LYS A 300 8.43 6.01 -36.25
C LYS A 300 9.76 6.01 -37.00
N SER A 301 10.83 5.61 -36.33
CA SER A 301 12.18 5.47 -36.88
C SER A 301 12.75 4.11 -36.49
N ASP A 302 13.43 3.47 -37.42
CA ASP A 302 14.08 2.16 -37.22
C ASP A 302 15.38 2.26 -36.41
N PHE A 303 15.79 3.46 -36.01
CA PHE A 303 16.93 3.66 -35.12
C PHE A 303 16.69 2.98 -33.77
N ASN A 304 17.75 2.41 -33.18
CA ASN A 304 17.72 1.86 -31.83
C ASN A 304 18.56 2.75 -30.91
N ALA A 305 17.92 3.42 -29.96
CA ALA A 305 18.56 4.37 -29.05
C ALA A 305 19.24 3.70 -27.84
N HIS A 306 19.22 2.38 -27.75
CA HIS A 306 19.98 1.67 -26.72
C HIS A 306 21.49 1.84 -26.95
N ARG A 307 22.21 2.08 -25.86
CA ARG A 307 23.67 2.19 -25.84
C ARG A 307 24.26 0.96 -25.14
N PRO A 308 25.37 0.39 -25.63
CA PRO A 308 26.03 -0.70 -24.92
C PRO A 308 26.55 -0.23 -23.55
N LEU A 309 26.68 -1.18 -22.62
CA LEU A 309 27.41 -0.96 -21.39
C LEU A 309 28.89 -0.75 -21.72
N ARG A 310 29.53 0.24 -21.10
CA ARG A 310 30.97 0.47 -21.30
C ARG A 310 31.79 -0.51 -20.46
N ALA A 311 33.03 -0.77 -20.86
CA ALA A 311 33.92 -1.70 -20.16
C ALA A 311 34.27 -1.25 -18.73
N ASP A 312 34.22 0.06 -18.47
CA ASP A 312 34.44 0.68 -17.15
C ASP A 312 33.17 0.75 -16.28
N GLU A 313 32.00 0.44 -16.84
CA GLU A 313 30.72 0.47 -16.12
C GLU A 313 30.43 -0.88 -15.47
N ASN A 314 30.64 -0.98 -14.16
CA ASN A 314 30.33 -2.20 -13.40
C ASN A 314 28.94 -2.13 -12.73
N LEU A 315 27.98 -2.91 -13.24
CA LEU A 315 26.62 -2.95 -12.69
C LEU A 315 26.58 -3.41 -11.22
N ASP A 316 27.50 -4.25 -10.76
CA ASP A 316 27.57 -4.70 -9.36
C ASP A 316 27.85 -3.54 -8.42
N LEU A 317 28.75 -2.64 -8.81
CA LEU A 317 29.11 -1.47 -8.01
C LEU A 317 28.03 -0.39 -8.10
N VAL A 318 27.46 -0.20 -9.29
CA VAL A 318 26.48 0.86 -9.56
C VAL A 318 25.12 0.55 -8.93
N MET A 319 24.70 -0.71 -8.87
CA MET A 319 23.40 -1.13 -8.34
C MET A 319 23.44 -1.48 -6.83
N THR A 320 24.08 -0.61 -6.05
CA THR A 320 24.24 -0.77 -4.59
C THR A 320 23.40 0.22 -3.78
N TRP A 321 22.96 -0.17 -2.60
CA TRP A 321 22.45 0.77 -1.61
C TRP A 321 23.63 1.38 -0.87
N ARG A 322 23.79 2.72 -0.90
CA ARG A 322 24.96 3.39 -0.30
C ARG A 322 24.52 4.36 0.79
N GLU A 323 24.96 4.16 2.02
CA GLU A 323 24.57 5.04 3.12
C GLU A 323 25.79 5.60 3.88
N PRO A 324 25.89 6.93 4.05
CA PRO A 324 26.95 7.51 4.86
C PRO A 324 26.77 7.16 6.33
N ARG A 325 27.85 6.73 6.97
CA ARG A 325 27.91 6.41 8.40
C ARG A 325 29.16 6.98 9.04
N LYS A 326 28.99 7.53 10.24
CA LYS A 326 30.09 8.06 11.05
C LYS A 326 30.77 6.92 11.80
N VAL A 327 32.09 6.85 11.73
CA VAL A 327 32.89 5.90 12.54
C VAL A 327 32.97 6.42 13.97
N THR A 328 32.69 5.55 14.93
CA THR A 328 32.75 5.89 16.36
C THR A 328 34.19 5.90 16.88
N LYS A 329 34.40 6.45 18.10
CA LYS A 329 35.71 6.41 18.80
C LYS A 329 36.23 4.99 19.03
N SER A 330 35.34 4.00 19.06
CA SER A 330 35.68 2.59 19.24
C SER A 330 35.88 1.85 17.90
N LEU A 331 36.09 2.58 16.80
CA LEU A 331 36.28 1.99 15.46
C LEU A 331 35.12 1.10 15.01
N THR A 332 33.90 1.43 15.45
CA THR A 332 32.69 0.71 15.05
C THR A 332 31.79 1.56 14.18
N VAL A 333 31.08 0.89 13.28
CA VAL A 333 30.05 1.45 12.40
C VAL A 333 28.78 0.64 12.58
N GLN A 334 27.65 1.31 12.83
CA GLN A 334 26.36 0.65 12.96
C GLN A 334 25.57 0.80 11.66
N TYR A 335 25.17 -0.34 11.09
CA TYR A 335 24.31 -0.39 9.91
C TYR A 335 23.25 -1.48 10.09
N ASP A 336 21.98 -1.06 9.98
CA ASP A 336 20.81 -1.93 10.11
C ASP A 336 20.83 -2.88 11.33
N ARG A 337 21.07 -2.30 12.52
CA ARG A 337 21.22 -2.98 13.82
C ARG A 337 22.43 -3.91 13.95
N VAL A 338 23.16 -4.15 12.88
CA VAL A 338 24.44 -4.86 12.90
C VAL A 338 25.57 -3.87 13.17
N MET A 339 26.52 -4.28 14.00
CA MET A 339 27.72 -3.50 14.27
C MET A 339 28.88 -4.09 13.46
N TYR A 340 29.65 -3.22 12.82
CA TYR A 340 30.84 -3.59 12.05
C TYR A 340 32.05 -2.99 12.74
N LEU A 341 33.03 -3.84 13.06
CA LEU A 341 34.28 -3.48 13.73
C LEU A 341 35.36 -3.33 12.69
N LEU A 342 35.99 -2.16 12.65
CA LEU A 342 37.23 -1.96 11.92
C LEU A 342 38.39 -2.41 12.81
N ASP A 343 39.38 -3.09 12.21
CA ASP A 343 40.58 -3.48 12.94
C ASP A 343 41.34 -2.22 13.40
N ASP A 344 41.98 -2.32 14.56
CA ASP A 344 42.69 -1.20 15.17
C ASP A 344 44.04 -0.93 14.48
N THR A 345 43.99 -0.26 13.33
CA THR A 345 45.17 0.15 12.56
C THR A 345 45.34 1.68 12.57
N PRO A 346 46.56 2.21 12.40
CA PRO A 346 46.80 3.65 12.31
C PRO A 346 45.96 4.34 11.22
N GLU A 347 45.66 3.65 10.13
CA GLU A 347 44.80 4.14 9.04
C GLU A 347 43.34 4.24 9.51
N ASN A 348 42.80 3.17 10.13
CA ASN A 348 41.43 3.16 10.62
C ASN A 348 41.21 4.15 11.76
N ARG A 349 42.22 4.38 12.63
CA ARG A 349 42.18 5.42 13.67
C ARG A 349 41.98 6.82 13.10
N LYS A 350 42.51 7.13 11.91
CA LYS A 350 42.28 8.43 11.23
C LYS A 350 40.83 8.60 10.77
N LEU A 351 40.08 7.51 10.63
CA LEU A 351 38.68 7.52 10.27
C LEU A 351 37.75 7.80 11.46
N ILE A 352 38.26 7.84 12.70
CA ILE A 352 37.46 8.18 13.88
C ILE A 352 36.80 9.54 13.67
N ASP A 353 35.49 9.59 13.96
CA ASP A 353 34.62 10.73 13.73
C ASP A 353 34.47 11.18 12.26
N ARG A 354 35.07 10.48 11.29
CA ARG A 354 34.85 10.67 9.86
C ARG A 354 33.64 9.88 9.38
N THR A 355 33.11 10.33 8.25
CA THR A 355 32.00 9.64 7.57
C THR A 355 32.56 8.75 6.48
N ILE A 356 32.22 7.48 6.53
CA ILE A 356 32.51 6.47 5.50
C ILE A 356 31.21 6.04 4.82
N GLU A 357 31.31 5.34 3.70
CA GLU A 357 30.15 4.79 3.01
C GLU A 357 29.94 3.31 3.34
N VAL A 358 28.69 2.93 3.63
CA VAL A 358 28.28 1.53 3.71
C VAL A 358 27.57 1.17 2.42
N TRP A 359 28.10 0.19 1.71
CA TRP A 359 27.55 -0.33 0.47
C TRP A 359 26.87 -1.67 0.74
N GLU A 360 25.59 -1.79 0.45
CA GLU A 360 24.86 -3.06 0.46
C GLU A 360 24.49 -3.46 -0.96
N TYR A 361 24.88 -4.68 -1.33
CA TYR A 361 24.65 -5.27 -2.64
C TYR A 361 23.32 -6.04 -2.69
N PRO A 362 22.72 -6.24 -3.88
CA PRO A 362 21.49 -7.03 -4.02
C PRO A 362 21.63 -8.47 -3.49
N ASP A 363 22.79 -9.10 -3.63
CA ASP A 363 23.06 -10.44 -3.09
C ASP A 363 23.19 -10.48 -1.56
N GLY A 364 23.26 -9.32 -0.91
CA GLY A 364 23.39 -9.16 0.53
C GLY A 364 24.79 -8.94 1.06
N ARG A 365 25.81 -8.89 0.19
CA ARG A 365 27.15 -8.47 0.62
C ARG A 365 27.09 -7.04 1.15
N ILE A 366 27.87 -6.77 2.19
CA ILE A 366 28.00 -5.44 2.79
C ILE A 366 29.48 -5.09 2.84
N GLU A 367 29.81 -3.91 2.34
CA GLU A 367 31.18 -3.38 2.32
C GLU A 367 31.22 -2.00 2.97
N LEU A 368 32.25 -1.77 3.78
CA LEU A 368 32.59 -0.44 4.29
C LEU A 368 33.64 0.16 3.37
N ARG A 369 33.44 1.41 2.93
CA ARG A 369 34.34 2.06 1.98
C ARG A 369 34.71 3.48 2.40
N THR A 370 35.97 3.83 2.18
CA THR A 370 36.51 5.19 2.33
C THR A 370 37.35 5.54 1.11
N GLU A 371 37.14 6.72 0.53
CA GLU A 371 37.94 7.22 -0.60
C GLU A 371 38.11 6.18 -1.74
N GLY A 372 37.06 5.41 -2.03
CA GLY A 372 37.06 4.35 -3.04
C GLY A 372 37.63 2.98 -2.62
N HIS A 373 38.25 2.88 -1.45
CA HIS A 373 38.87 1.66 -0.94
C HIS A 373 37.94 0.89 -0.01
N VAL A 374 37.96 -0.45 -0.10
CA VAL A 374 37.22 -1.34 0.81
C VAL A 374 37.99 -1.50 2.11
N LEU A 375 37.30 -1.29 3.23
CA LEU A 375 37.84 -1.46 4.57
C LEU A 375 37.55 -2.88 5.08
N PRO A 376 38.57 -3.64 5.50
CA PRO A 376 38.36 -4.88 6.23
C PRO A 376 37.55 -4.61 7.48
N CYS A 377 36.48 -5.37 7.68
CA CYS A 377 35.67 -5.25 8.88
C CYS A 377 35.15 -6.60 9.33
N ARG A 378 34.96 -6.74 10.64
CA ARG A 378 34.34 -7.91 11.24
C ARG A 378 32.92 -7.56 11.62
N GLN A 379 31.98 -8.40 11.20
CA GLN A 379 30.60 -8.26 11.65
C GLN A 379 30.52 -8.67 13.13
N TYR A 380 30.20 -7.71 13.98
CA TYR A 380 29.85 -7.95 15.38
C TYR A 380 28.34 -7.95 15.49
N ASP A 381 27.78 -9.14 15.43
CA ASP A 381 26.38 -9.32 15.72
C ASP A 381 26.18 -9.36 17.25
N ARG A 382 25.59 -8.31 17.81
CA ARG A 382 25.18 -8.29 19.23
C ARG A 382 24.13 -9.38 19.55
N LEU A 383 23.54 -10.01 18.53
CA LEU A 383 22.63 -11.15 18.68
C LEU A 383 23.37 -12.50 18.71
N ALA A 384 24.66 -12.54 18.38
CA ALA A 384 25.46 -13.77 18.30
C ALA A 384 26.23 -14.10 19.59
N GLU A 385 25.84 -13.52 20.72
CA GLU A 385 26.17 -14.15 22.00
C GLU A 385 25.30 -15.40 22.13
N ILE A 386 25.84 -16.54 21.69
CA ILE A 386 25.67 -17.76 22.47
C ILE A 386 26.32 -17.44 23.81
N ASP A 387 25.54 -16.84 24.71
CA ASP A 387 25.86 -16.77 26.12
C ASP A 387 26.24 -18.20 26.50
N GLN A 388 27.46 -18.42 27.00
CA GLN A 388 27.92 -19.75 27.33
C GLN A 388 26.98 -20.25 28.42
N ALA A 389 25.95 -21.02 28.00
CA ALA A 389 24.85 -21.35 28.89
C ALA A 389 25.44 -22.06 30.10
N ALA A 390 24.86 -21.83 31.28
CA ALA A 390 25.20 -22.59 32.47
C ALA A 390 25.32 -24.07 32.07
N VAL A 391 26.38 -24.75 32.50
CA VAL A 391 26.58 -26.16 32.17
C VAL A 391 25.39 -26.94 32.72
N ILE A 392 24.49 -27.32 31.81
CA ILE A 392 23.24 -28.00 32.13
C ILE A 392 23.45 -29.49 31.90
N GLU A 393 23.02 -30.31 32.86
CA GLU A 393 23.00 -31.77 32.69
C GLU A 393 22.27 -32.15 31.39
N HIS A 394 22.83 -33.10 30.63
CA HIS A 394 22.31 -33.54 29.33
C HIS A 394 20.80 -33.84 29.32
N LYS A 395 20.24 -34.28 30.46
CA LYS A 395 18.80 -34.60 30.63
C LYS A 395 17.89 -33.37 30.59
N ARG A 396 18.42 -32.17 30.81
CA ARG A 396 17.67 -30.90 30.86
C ARG A 396 17.93 -30.02 29.62
N LEU A 397 18.90 -30.37 28.79
CA LEU A 397 19.29 -29.61 27.59
C LEU A 397 18.11 -29.39 26.62
N SER A 398 17.33 -30.44 26.35
CA SER A 398 16.18 -30.35 25.44
C SER A 398 15.13 -29.34 25.91
N HIS A 399 14.87 -29.30 27.21
CA HIS A 399 13.91 -28.37 27.82
C HIS A 399 14.41 -26.93 27.76
N VAL A 400 15.70 -26.72 28.04
CA VAL A 400 16.30 -25.38 27.97
C VAL A 400 16.31 -24.86 26.53
N LEU A 401 16.58 -25.71 25.53
CA LEU A 401 16.49 -25.32 24.12
C LEU A 401 15.06 -24.96 23.71
N GLN A 402 14.05 -25.68 24.21
CA GLN A 402 12.64 -25.35 23.95
C GLN A 402 12.24 -24.01 24.56
N VAL A 403 12.68 -23.73 25.80
CA VAL A 403 12.48 -22.43 26.46
C VAL A 403 13.17 -21.30 25.68
N ALA A 404 14.42 -21.51 25.25
CA ALA A 404 15.16 -20.54 24.46
C ALA A 404 14.48 -20.26 23.10
N GLN A 405 13.99 -21.30 22.42
CA GLN A 405 13.27 -21.17 21.16
C GLN A 405 11.94 -20.41 21.34
N ALA A 406 11.19 -20.67 22.41
CA ALA A 406 9.96 -19.96 22.73
C ALA A 406 10.20 -18.48 23.05
N LEU A 407 11.24 -18.17 23.83
CA LEU A 407 11.66 -16.80 24.10
C LEU A 407 12.12 -16.08 22.82
N GLN A 408 12.85 -16.77 21.95
CA GLN A 408 13.31 -16.20 20.68
C GLN A 408 12.17 -15.90 19.71
N ALA A 409 11.08 -16.69 19.75
CA ALA A 409 9.86 -16.42 18.98
C ALA A 409 9.11 -15.16 19.45
N GLN A 410 9.21 -14.82 20.75
CA GLN A 410 8.60 -13.63 21.36
C GLN A 410 9.45 -12.36 21.18
N ARG A 411 10.69 -12.46 20.70
CA ARG A 411 11.59 -11.31 20.48
C ARG A 411 11.24 -10.54 19.21
N ASP A 412 11.13 -9.22 19.34
CA ASP A 412 11.01 -8.32 18.19
C ASP A 412 12.39 -8.03 17.56
N ASN A 413 12.76 -8.89 16.62
CA ASN A 413 13.96 -8.75 15.79
C ASN A 413 13.72 -7.95 14.50
N SER A 414 12.58 -7.24 14.37
CA SER A 414 12.26 -6.47 13.16
C SER A 414 13.31 -5.39 12.89
N ARG A 415 13.84 -5.30 11.67
CA ARG A 415 14.96 -4.39 11.33
C ARG A 415 14.56 -2.90 11.27
N ILE A 416 15.51 -1.97 11.28
CA ILE A 416 15.23 -0.51 11.32
C ILE A 416 14.52 -0.08 10.02
N GLY A 417 13.46 0.74 10.13
CA GLY A 417 12.67 1.19 8.98
C GLY A 417 13.41 2.01 7.90
N LYS A 418 14.66 2.40 8.15
CA LYS A 418 15.54 3.14 7.22
C LYS A 418 16.39 2.24 6.31
N ALA A 419 16.54 0.95 6.63
CA ALA A 419 17.27 0.00 5.81
C ALA A 419 16.48 -0.42 4.55
N PRO A 420 17.17 -0.86 3.47
CA PRO A 420 16.49 -1.33 2.27
C PRO A 420 15.56 -2.51 2.56
N SER A 421 14.55 -2.72 1.70
CA SER A 421 13.77 -3.95 1.74
C SER A 421 14.57 -5.08 1.11
N ARG A 422 14.69 -6.22 1.77
CA ARG A 422 15.41 -7.42 1.28
C ARG A 422 14.47 -8.57 0.94
N THR A 423 13.21 -8.26 0.66
CA THR A 423 12.15 -9.22 0.33
C THR A 423 12.49 -10.05 -0.92
N HIS A 424 13.34 -9.53 -1.82
CA HIS A 424 13.87 -10.30 -2.95
C HIS A 424 14.74 -11.48 -2.53
N ARG A 425 15.36 -11.43 -1.34
CA ARG A 425 16.12 -12.54 -0.72
C ARG A 425 15.27 -13.46 0.15
N GLY A 426 13.96 -13.23 0.21
CA GLY A 426 13.04 -14.01 1.05
C GLY A 426 12.82 -13.47 2.47
N ASP A 427 13.36 -12.29 2.81
CA ASP A 427 13.01 -11.63 4.07
C ASP A 427 11.52 -11.30 4.12
N SER A 428 10.89 -11.43 5.29
CA SER A 428 9.46 -11.16 5.46
C SER A 428 9.07 -9.74 5.05
N THR A 429 7.91 -9.59 4.41
CA THR A 429 7.35 -8.29 4.03
C THR A 429 7.18 -7.39 5.25
N LYS A 430 7.68 -6.15 5.16
CA LYS A 430 7.71 -5.18 6.28
C LYS A 430 6.32 -4.98 6.91
N THR A 431 6.09 -5.51 8.12
CA THR A 431 5.01 -5.04 8.99
C THR A 431 5.36 -3.65 9.55
N ASN A 432 4.34 -2.84 9.82
CA ASN A 432 4.38 -1.38 10.00
C ASN A 432 5.59 -0.81 10.78
N ARG A 433 6.26 0.20 10.19
CA ARG A 433 7.67 0.60 10.42
C ARG A 433 8.03 1.24 11.78
N ASN A 434 7.12 1.31 12.75
CA ASN A 434 7.38 1.87 14.09
C ASN A 434 6.55 1.22 15.20
N THR A 435 5.78 0.17 14.87
CA THR A 435 4.94 -0.52 15.85
C THR A 435 5.63 -1.84 16.17
N PRO A 436 5.92 -2.15 17.44
CA PRO A 436 6.30 -3.50 17.84
C PRO A 436 5.29 -4.47 17.24
N GLN A 437 5.75 -5.63 16.75
CA GLN A 437 4.79 -6.67 16.36
C GLN A 437 3.87 -6.93 17.57
N PRO A 438 2.54 -7.02 17.36
CA PRO A 438 1.63 -7.38 18.45
C PRO A 438 2.17 -8.66 19.11
N ASP A 439 2.25 -8.66 20.43
CA ASP A 439 2.75 -9.75 21.27
C ASP A 439 4.28 -10.01 21.25
N LYS A 440 5.09 -9.09 20.71
CA LYS A 440 6.58 -9.19 20.78
C LYS A 440 7.24 -8.07 21.57
N LYS A 441 8.26 -8.44 22.36
CA LYS A 441 9.04 -7.52 23.22
C LYS A 441 10.44 -7.28 22.65
N LYS A 442 11.04 -6.11 22.91
CA LYS A 442 12.46 -5.88 22.55
C LYS A 442 13.36 -6.73 23.47
N GLN A 443 14.54 -7.10 22.99
CA GLN A 443 15.49 -7.92 23.79
C GLN A 443 15.76 -7.35 25.19
N ARG A 444 15.88 -6.02 25.30
CA ARG A 444 16.12 -5.30 26.56
C ARG A 444 14.90 -5.19 27.49
N GLU A 445 13.73 -5.61 27.03
CA GLU A 445 12.46 -5.56 27.78
C GLU A 445 12.08 -6.94 28.34
N PHE A 446 12.84 -8.00 28.03
CA PHE A 446 12.67 -9.31 28.65
C PHE A 446 13.18 -9.29 30.09
N THR A 447 12.31 -9.68 31.01
CA THR A 447 12.58 -9.79 32.45
C THR A 447 12.67 -11.26 32.85
N GLN A 448 13.19 -11.53 34.06
CA GLN A 448 13.24 -12.89 34.61
C GLN A 448 11.85 -13.54 34.70
N THR A 449 10.82 -12.75 35.02
CA THR A 449 9.43 -13.18 35.09
C THR A 449 8.91 -13.68 33.74
N ASP A 450 9.37 -13.11 32.62
CA ASP A 450 9.00 -13.59 31.28
C ASP A 450 9.57 -14.99 31.00
N VAL A 451 10.78 -15.27 31.48
CA VAL A 451 11.43 -16.58 31.35
C VAL A 451 10.69 -17.63 32.20
N GLU A 452 10.34 -17.27 33.43
CA GLU A 452 9.57 -18.13 34.34
C GLU A 452 8.18 -18.45 33.77
N GLN A 453 7.50 -17.47 33.18
CA GLN A 453 6.19 -17.66 32.56
C GLN A 453 6.26 -18.63 31.36
N VAL A 454 7.27 -18.51 30.49
CA VAL A 454 7.48 -19.44 29.37
C VAL A 454 7.77 -20.86 29.86
N ILE A 455 8.51 -21.02 30.97
CA ILE A 455 8.77 -22.32 31.59
C ILE A 455 7.46 -22.96 32.08
N VAL A 456 6.60 -22.19 32.75
CA VAL A 456 5.30 -22.66 33.24
C VAL A 456 4.38 -23.07 32.08
N GLU A 457 4.26 -22.24 31.04
CA GLU A 457 3.44 -22.56 29.86
C GLU A 457 3.89 -23.84 29.14
N LEU A 458 5.21 -24.04 29.00
CA LEU A 458 5.76 -25.26 28.40
C LEU A 458 5.52 -26.49 29.28
N ALA A 459 5.60 -26.34 30.61
CA ALA A 459 5.29 -27.42 31.55
C ALA A 459 3.81 -27.81 31.51
N GLU A 460 2.90 -26.84 31.45
CA GLU A 460 1.45 -27.07 31.33
C GLU A 460 1.08 -27.75 30.00
N ARG A 461 1.65 -27.28 28.87
CA ARG A 461 1.45 -27.93 27.57
C ARG A 461 1.93 -29.38 27.56
N ARG A 462 3.05 -29.67 28.23
CA ARG A 462 3.58 -31.02 28.37
C ARG A 462 2.69 -31.90 29.25
N GLN A 463 2.15 -31.37 30.34
CA GLN A 463 1.19 -32.10 31.18
C GLN A 463 -0.11 -32.38 30.44
N ALA A 464 -0.61 -31.43 29.63
CA ALA A 464 -1.80 -31.62 28.80
C ALA A 464 -1.59 -32.65 27.68
N GLN A 465 -0.36 -32.86 27.22
CA GLN A 465 0.01 -33.86 26.21
C GLN A 465 0.36 -35.23 26.80
N GLN A 466 0.44 -35.39 28.13
CA GLN A 466 0.65 -36.69 28.74
C GLN A 466 -0.66 -37.49 28.74
N PRO A 467 -0.71 -38.67 28.09
CA PRO A 467 -1.89 -39.52 28.16
C PRO A 467 -2.12 -39.98 29.61
N ALA A 468 -3.39 -40.02 30.02
CA ALA A 468 -3.82 -40.44 31.35
C ALA A 468 -3.11 -41.73 31.75
N ARG A 469 -2.33 -41.67 32.83
CA ARG A 469 -1.53 -42.77 33.36
C ARG A 469 -2.48 -43.91 33.72
N LYS A 470 -2.53 -44.99 32.91
CA LYS A 470 -3.27 -46.21 33.24
C LYS A 470 -2.82 -46.71 34.61
N LEU A 471 -3.75 -46.76 35.57
CA LEU A 471 -3.56 -47.43 36.84
C LEU A 471 -3.25 -48.92 36.57
N GLY A 472 -1.98 -49.29 36.73
CA GLY A 472 -1.54 -50.69 36.61
C GLY A 472 -2.20 -51.53 37.70
N ARG A 473 -2.94 -52.56 37.27
CA ARG A 473 -3.47 -53.64 38.11
C ARG A 473 -2.33 -54.21 38.97
N ARG A 474 -2.48 -54.19 40.29
CA ARG A 474 -1.66 -54.99 41.21
C ARG A 474 -1.88 -56.48 40.90
N SER A 475 -0.87 -57.16 40.36
CA SER A 475 -0.84 -58.62 40.35
C SER A 475 -0.24 -59.10 41.68
N ALA A 476 -1.04 -59.80 42.46
CA ALA A 476 -0.59 -60.55 43.62
C ALA A 476 0.48 -61.57 43.21
N ARG A 477 1.62 -61.57 43.89
CA ARG A 477 2.62 -62.64 43.82
C ARG A 477 2.38 -63.55 45.02
N ASN A 478 1.92 -64.77 44.74
CA ASN A 478 1.97 -65.87 45.71
C ASN A 478 3.44 -66.21 46.00
N SER A 479 3.70 -66.36 47.29
CA SER A 479 4.86 -66.98 47.89
C SER A 479 4.91 -68.46 47.56
N ASP A 480 6.06 -68.98 47.10
CA ASP A 480 6.86 -69.92 47.89
C ASP A 480 8.07 -70.51 47.13
N ALA A 481 9.14 -70.68 47.92
CA ALA A 481 10.24 -71.65 47.84
C ALA A 481 11.51 -71.40 46.98
N SER A 482 12.59 -71.13 47.75
CA SER A 482 13.98 -71.68 47.69
C SER A 482 14.86 -71.42 46.45
N VAL A 483 15.94 -70.61 46.47
CA VAL A 483 17.24 -70.63 47.20
C VAL A 483 18.39 -71.08 46.27
N SER A 484 19.48 -70.27 46.27
CA SER A 484 20.84 -70.53 45.77
C SER A 484 21.02 -70.56 44.24
N THR A 485 22.02 -69.93 43.59
CA THR A 485 23.33 -69.39 43.97
C THR A 485 23.88 -68.62 42.76
N LEU A 486 24.55 -67.47 42.99
CA LEU A 486 25.44 -66.78 42.04
C LEU A 486 26.82 -67.50 41.99
N PRO A 487 27.68 -67.37 40.95
CA PRO A 487 28.56 -66.19 40.84
C PRO A 487 28.99 -65.70 39.42
N VAL A 488 29.23 -64.38 39.37
CA VAL A 488 30.39 -63.65 38.78
C VAL A 488 30.70 -63.77 37.27
N GLN A 489 30.70 -62.63 36.58
CA GLN A 489 31.39 -62.40 35.31
C GLN A 489 32.35 -61.21 35.44
N ASP A 490 33.62 -61.46 35.12
CA ASP A 490 34.74 -60.53 35.13
C ASP A 490 34.69 -59.52 33.99
N GLN A 491 35.21 -58.32 34.29
CA GLN A 491 35.53 -57.26 33.34
C GLN A 491 36.91 -57.50 32.72
N PHE A 492 37.02 -57.35 31.40
CA PHE A 492 38.29 -57.01 30.76
C PHE A 492 38.07 -55.89 29.73
N PHE A 493 38.75 -54.78 29.97
CA PHE A 493 39.03 -53.73 28.99
C PHE A 493 40.26 -54.17 28.20
N ASP A 494 40.25 -53.95 26.88
CA ASP A 494 41.49 -53.91 26.11
C ASP A 494 41.43 -52.76 25.10
N THR A 495 42.55 -52.04 25.03
CA THR A 495 42.80 -50.83 24.23
C THR A 495 43.93 -51.19 23.29
N ALA A 496 43.75 -50.89 22.01
CA ALA A 496 44.83 -50.75 21.05
C ALA A 496 44.65 -49.43 20.30
#